data_AF-A0A661T7D3-F1
#
_entry.id   AF-A0A661T7D3-F1
#
_cell.length_a   1.000
_cell.length_b   1.000
_cell.length_c   1.000
_cell.angle_alpha   90.00
_cell.angle_beta   90.00
_cell.angle_gamma   90.00
#
_symmetry.space_group_name_H-M   'P 1'
#
loop_
_entity.id
_entity.type
_entity.pdbx_description
1 polymer ?
#
loop_
_entity_poly.entity_id
_entity_poly.type
_entity_poly.pdbx_seq_one_letter_code
_entity_poly.pdbx_strand_id
1 'polypeptide(L)'
;MSPESRRETGIRVTPSIAIDEREIDETFVRASGPGGQNVNKVSTAVHLRFHVERSPSLSEAVKRRLRQTAGKRITAEGVLVIKAERFRSRERNRQDARERLIALIRAAA
;
A
#
# COMPACT_ATOMS: atom_id res chain seq x y z
N MET A 1 8.89 33.42 -9.33
CA MET A 1 8.15 32.44 -8.49
C MET A 1 8.63 31.07 -8.90
N SER A 2 9.64 30.54 -8.20
CA SER A 2 10.23 29.24 -8.51
C SER A 2 9.57 28.18 -7.65
N PRO A 3 8.94 27.14 -8.21
CA PRO A 3 8.73 25.89 -7.49
C PRO A 3 9.95 25.01 -7.75
N GLU A 4 11.10 25.37 -7.20
CA GLU A 4 12.23 24.44 -7.15
C GLU A 4 11.88 23.28 -6.21
N SER A 5 12.04 22.06 -6.72
CA SER A 5 12.51 20.93 -5.92
C SER A 5 11.58 20.41 -4.82
N ARG A 6 10.34 20.04 -5.16
CA ARG A 6 9.72 18.91 -4.45
C ARG A 6 10.32 17.63 -5.01
N ARG A 7 11.37 17.14 -4.34
CA ARG A 7 11.96 15.82 -4.56
C ARG A 7 10.86 14.81 -4.89
N GLU A 8 10.89 14.28 -6.11
CA GLU A 8 10.02 13.22 -6.64
C GLU A 8 10.22 11.91 -5.85
N THR A 9 9.82 11.90 -4.59
CA THR A 9 9.78 10.67 -3.77
C THR A 9 8.42 10.00 -3.96
N GLY A 10 8.02 9.89 -5.23
CA GLY A 10 6.79 9.24 -5.65
C GLY A 10 7.12 7.86 -6.22
N ILE A 11 6.38 6.85 -5.80
CA ILE A 11 6.40 5.52 -6.39
C ILE A 11 5.70 5.63 -7.75
N ARG A 12 6.51 5.62 -8.82
CA ARG A 12 5.98 5.56 -10.20
C ARG A 12 5.34 4.21 -10.45
N VAL A 13 4.05 4.20 -10.78
CA VAL A 13 3.29 3.00 -11.13
C VAL A 13 3.20 2.86 -12.65
N THR A 14 2.83 3.94 -13.33
CA THR A 14 2.72 4.04 -14.79
C THR A 14 3.29 5.38 -15.26
N PRO A 15 3.47 5.61 -16.58
CA PRO A 15 3.92 6.91 -17.09
C PRO A 15 3.00 8.09 -16.71
N SER A 16 1.73 7.81 -16.44
CA SER A 16 0.71 8.81 -16.08
C SER A 16 0.34 8.80 -14.59
N ILE A 17 0.77 7.79 -13.81
CA ILE A 17 0.39 7.63 -12.40
C ILE A 17 1.65 7.47 -11.55
N ALA A 18 1.86 8.44 -10.67
CA ALA A 18 2.88 8.39 -9.62
C ALA A 18 2.20 8.61 -8.28
N ILE A 19 2.39 7.69 -7.33
CA ILE A 19 1.82 7.75 -5.99
C ILE A 19 2.87 8.34 -5.05
N ASP A 20 2.53 9.39 -4.31
CA ASP A 20 3.44 9.95 -3.32
C ASP A 20 3.55 9.00 -2.11
N GLU A 21 4.75 8.83 -1.54
CA GLU A 21 4.92 8.00 -0.35
C GLU A 21 4.06 8.49 0.84
N ARG A 22 3.70 9.77 0.88
CA ARG A 22 2.80 10.35 1.90
C ARG A 22 1.35 9.86 1.79
N GLU A 23 0.95 9.31 0.64
CA GLU A 23 -0.38 8.72 0.44
C GLU A 23 -0.46 7.28 0.96
N ILE A 24 0.68 6.69 1.30
CA ILE A 24 0.84 5.30 1.70
C ILE A 24 1.18 5.27 3.19
N ASP A 25 0.30 4.66 3.97
CA ASP A 25 0.51 4.45 5.40
C ASP A 25 0.92 2.99 5.65
N GLU A 26 2.12 2.80 6.20
CA GLU A 26 2.69 1.48 6.45
C GLU A 26 2.77 1.23 7.95
N THR A 27 1.98 0.27 8.43
CA THR A 27 1.92 -0.11 9.84
C THR A 27 2.49 -1.50 10.05
N PHE A 28 3.37 -1.63 11.04
CA PHE A 28 3.93 -2.93 11.42
C PHE A 28 3.02 -3.57 12.46
N VAL A 29 2.44 -4.71 12.11
CA VAL A 29 1.54 -5.44 13.01
C VAL A 29 2.31 -6.48 13.81
N ARG A 30 2.06 -6.50 15.13
CA ARG A 30 2.55 -7.55 16.01
C ARG A 30 1.67 -8.79 15.86
N ALA A 31 2.30 -9.96 15.78
CA ALA A 31 1.58 -11.22 15.84
C ALA A 31 0.98 -11.37 17.24
N SER A 32 -0.29 -10.99 17.41
CA SER A 32 -1.01 -11.21 18.66
C SER A 32 -1.63 -12.60 18.62
N GLY A 33 -0.95 -13.58 19.21
CA GLY A 33 -1.51 -14.90 19.50
C GLY A 33 -1.75 -15.02 21.01
N PRO A 34 -2.98 -15.32 21.47
CA PRO A 34 -3.21 -15.68 22.87
C PRO A 34 -2.70 -17.11 23.07
N GLY A 35 -1.60 -17.28 23.82
CA GLY A 35 -1.10 -18.62 24.15
C GLY A 35 0.40 -18.65 24.36
N GLY A 36 0.80 -18.72 25.63
CA GLY A 36 2.19 -18.87 26.03
C GLY A 36 2.75 -20.22 25.59
N GLN A 37 3.64 -20.20 24.60
CA GLN A 37 4.86 -21.01 24.59
C GLN A 37 5.77 -20.51 23.45
N ASN A 38 6.80 -19.74 23.82
CA ASN A 38 8.00 -19.45 23.03
C ASN A 38 7.84 -19.13 21.52
N VAL A 39 6.87 -18.31 21.12
CA VAL A 39 6.90 -17.70 19.79
C VAL A 39 7.51 -16.31 19.90
N ASN A 40 8.84 -16.23 19.84
CA ASN A 40 9.57 -14.99 19.49
C ASN A 40 9.26 -14.61 18.02
N LYS A 41 7.98 -14.40 17.67
CA LYS A 41 7.56 -13.99 16.32
C LYS A 41 7.93 -12.52 16.19
N VAL A 42 9.15 -12.29 15.73
CA VAL A 42 9.61 -10.97 15.31
C VAL A 42 8.52 -10.38 14.40
N SER A 43 7.96 -9.24 14.82
CA SER A 43 6.79 -8.64 14.19
C SER A 43 7.18 -8.11 12.81
N THR A 44 7.14 -8.98 11.80
CA THR A 44 7.56 -8.65 10.42
C THR A 44 6.40 -8.32 9.52
N ALA A 45 5.17 -8.60 9.94
CA ALA A 45 4.00 -8.33 9.15
C ALA A 45 3.84 -6.81 8.95
N VAL A 46 3.59 -6.43 7.69
CA VAL A 46 3.37 -5.06 7.24
C VAL A 46 1.94 -4.93 6.73
N HIS A 47 1.22 -3.94 7.22
CA HIS A 47 -0.06 -3.49 6.70
C HIS A 47 0.17 -2.18 5.95
N LEU A 48 0.03 -2.21 4.64
CA LEU A 48 0.04 -1.02 3.81
C LEU A 48 -1.40 -0.59 3.58
N ARG A 49 -1.68 0.69 3.86
CA ARG A 49 -2.98 1.33 3.65
C ARG A 49 -2.79 2.46 2.65
N PHE A 50 -3.64 2.49 1.63
CA PHE A 50 -3.59 3.51 0.60
C PHE A 50 -4.98 4.08 0.35
N HIS A 51 -5.14 5.39 0.49
CA HIS A 51 -6.43 6.07 0.36
C HIS A 51 -6.77 6.35 -1.11
N VAL A 52 -7.39 5.38 -1.77
CA VAL A 52 -7.71 5.43 -3.22
C VAL A 52 -8.64 6.60 -3.53
N GLU A 53 -9.69 6.79 -2.74
CA GLU A 53 -10.71 7.84 -3.00
C GLU A 53 -10.14 9.25 -2.84
N ARG A 54 -9.25 9.45 -1.85
CA ARG A 54 -8.64 10.75 -1.56
C ARG A 54 -7.34 11.03 -2.33
N SER A 55 -6.85 10.04 -3.08
CA SER A 55 -5.63 10.19 -3.85
C SER A 55 -5.82 11.18 -5.01
N PRO A 56 -5.06 12.30 -5.06
CA PRO A 56 -5.06 13.20 -6.21
C PRO A 56 -4.35 12.56 -7.42
N SER A 57 -3.54 11.53 -7.17
CA SER A 57 -2.72 10.82 -8.15
C SER A 57 -3.54 9.86 -9.02
N LEU A 58 -4.80 9.58 -8.65
CA LEU A 58 -5.68 8.67 -9.36
C LEU A 58 -6.90 9.41 -9.95
N SER A 59 -7.17 9.20 -11.23
CA SER A 59 -8.43 9.64 -11.86
C SER A 59 -9.62 8.79 -11.41
N GLU A 60 -10.82 9.36 -11.44
CA GLU A 60 -12.08 8.67 -11.09
C GLU A 60 -12.28 7.34 -11.83
N ALA A 61 -11.88 7.28 -13.12
CA ALA A 61 -11.94 6.05 -13.90
C ALA A 61 -11.05 4.93 -13.32
N VAL A 62 -9.83 5.30 -12.89
CA VAL A 62 -8.86 4.37 -12.28
C VAL A 62 -9.36 3.94 -10.91
N LYS A 63 -9.87 4.87 -10.08
CA LYS A 63 -10.45 4.54 -8.76
C LYS A 63 -11.56 3.50 -8.88
N ARG A 64 -12.48 3.68 -9.83
CA ARG A 64 -13.58 2.74 -10.09
C ARG A 64 -13.08 1.36 -10.54
N ARG A 65 -12.11 1.31 -11.46
CA ARG A 65 -11.48 0.05 -11.90
C ARG A 65 -10.74 -0.63 -10.75
N LEU A 66 -10.01 0.14 -9.95
CA LEU A 66 -9.28 -0.36 -8.79
C LEU A 66 -10.23 -0.99 -7.76
N ARG A 67 -11.40 -0.36 -7.50
CA ARG A 67 -12.46 -0.98 -6.67
C ARG A 67 -12.93 -2.32 -7.21
N GLN A 68 -13.06 -2.47 -8.53
CA GLN A 68 -13.45 -3.75 -9.14
C GLN A 68 -12.32 -4.79 -9.04
N THR A 69 -11.08 -4.41 -9.37
CA THR A 69 -9.91 -5.31 -9.37
C THR A 69 -9.48 -5.73 -7.97
N ALA A 70 -9.45 -4.79 -7.02
CA ALA A 70 -9.08 -5.05 -5.64
C ALA A 70 -10.23 -5.68 -4.83
N GLY A 71 -11.48 -5.45 -5.25
CA GLY A 71 -12.68 -6.05 -4.67
C GLY A 71 -12.72 -5.91 -3.15
N LYS A 72 -12.68 -7.04 -2.45
CA LYS A 72 -12.76 -7.13 -0.98
C LYS A 72 -11.57 -6.53 -0.22
N ARG A 73 -10.49 -6.13 -0.91
CA ARG A 73 -9.31 -5.50 -0.29
C ARG A 73 -9.50 -4.00 -0.05
N ILE A 74 -10.51 -3.39 -0.65
CA ILE A 74 -10.86 -1.98 -0.43
C ILE A 74 -11.98 -1.89 0.60
N THR A 75 -11.79 -1.02 1.60
CA THR A 75 -12.80 -0.75 2.63
C THR A 75 -13.97 0.07 2.06
N ALA A 76 -15.07 0.16 2.81
CA ALA A 76 -16.21 1.01 2.42
C ALA A 76 -15.79 2.47 2.18
N GLU A 77 -14.86 2.98 2.99
CA GLU A 77 -14.24 4.31 2.89
C GLU A 77 -13.30 4.47 1.68
N GLY A 78 -13.10 3.41 0.89
CA GLY A 78 -12.24 3.45 -0.29
C GLY A 78 -10.75 3.42 0.03
N VAL A 79 -10.39 2.76 1.14
CA VAL A 79 -8.99 2.54 1.53
C VAL A 79 -8.58 1.15 1.09
N LEU A 80 -7.56 1.05 0.24
CA LEU A 80 -6.95 -0.21 -0.12
C LEU A 80 -6.02 -0.68 0.99
N VAL A 81 -6.27 -1.86 1.53
CA VAL A 81 -5.45 -2.46 2.58
C VAL A 81 -4.74 -3.69 2.03
N ILE A 82 -3.41 -3.69 2.12
CA ILE A 82 -2.54 -4.78 1.69
C ILE A 82 -1.76 -5.29 2.89
N LYS A 83 -1.93 -6.57 3.19
CA LYS A 83 -1.16 -7.28 4.22
C LYS A 83 -0.03 -8.08 3.57
N ALA A 84 1.19 -7.84 4.03
CA ALA A 84 2.38 -8.59 3.66
C ALA A 84 3.03 -9.19 4.90
N GLU A 85 3.00 -10.52 4.99
CA GLU A 85 3.62 -11.30 6.07
C GLU A 85 4.37 -12.52 5.54
N ARG A 86 4.67 -12.52 4.23
CA ARG A 86 5.28 -13.66 3.52
C ARG A 86 6.72 -13.93 3.97
N PHE A 87 7.43 -12.89 4.41
CA PHE A 87 8.85 -12.94 4.73
C PHE A 87 9.12 -12.74 6.23
N ARG A 88 10.27 -13.26 6.67
CA ARG A 88 10.83 -13.04 8.01
C ARG A 88 11.55 -11.69 8.20
N SER A 89 11.52 -10.81 7.20
CA SER A 89 12.11 -9.47 7.26
C SER A 89 11.02 -8.42 7.01
N ARG A 90 10.99 -7.38 7.86
CA ARG A 90 10.10 -6.23 7.72
C ARG A 90 10.27 -5.53 6.39
N GLU A 91 11.52 -5.34 5.96
CA GLU A 91 11.85 -4.67 4.70
C GLU A 91 11.33 -5.47 3.49
N ARG A 92 11.52 -6.80 3.49
CA ARG A 92 10.97 -7.65 2.43
C ARG A 92 9.46 -7.64 2.38
N ASN A 93 8.78 -7.63 3.54
CA ASN A 93 7.33 -7.51 3.58
C ASN A 93 6.85 -6.12 3.13
N ARG A 94 7.57 -5.05 3.49
CA ARG A 94 7.29 -3.69 2.99
C ARG A 94 7.37 -3.65 1.46
N GLN A 95 8.44 -4.21 0.89
CA GLN A 95 8.61 -4.27 -0.55
C GLN A 95 7.50 -5.10 -1.22
N ASP A 96 7.18 -6.28 -0.70
CA ASP A 96 6.08 -7.12 -1.21
C ASP A 96 4.72 -6.39 -1.15
N ALA A 97 4.44 -5.63 -0.08
CA ALA A 97 3.24 -4.82 0.01
C ALA A 97 3.19 -3.72 -1.07
N ARG A 98 4.30 -3.02 -1.29
CA ARG A 98 4.44 -1.98 -2.32
C ARG A 98 4.28 -2.54 -3.73
N GLU A 99 4.93 -3.67 -4.03
CA GLU A 99 4.81 -4.33 -5.33
C GLU A 99 3.37 -4.75 -5.62
N ARG A 100 2.66 -5.28 -4.63
CA ARG A 100 1.22 -5.61 -4.76
C ARG A 100 0.37 -4.37 -4.99
N LEU A 101 0.66 -3.26 -4.33
CA LEU A 101 -0.02 -1.98 -4.56
C LEU A 101 0.15 -1.55 -6.02
N ILE A 102 1.41 -1.51 -6.49
CA ILE A 102 1.76 -1.10 -7.84
C ILE A 102 1.07 -2.02 -8.87
N ALA A 103 1.10 -3.33 -8.66
CA ALA A 103 0.46 -4.29 -9.56
C ALA A 103 -1.07 -4.07 -9.65
N LEU A 104 -1.74 -3.78 -8.53
CA LEU A 104 -3.18 -3.50 -8.50
C LEU A 104 -3.50 -2.19 -9.23
N ILE A 105 -2.75 -1.12 -8.97
CA ILE A 105 -2.96 0.17 -9.63
C ILE A 105 -2.69 0.04 -11.13
N ARG A 106 -1.62 -0.66 -11.52
CA ARG A 106 -1.29 -0.91 -12.93
C ARG A 106 -2.34 -1.74 -13.65
N ALA A 107 -2.99 -2.70 -12.98
CA ALA A 107 -4.09 -3.46 -13.55
C ALA A 107 -5.39 -2.64 -13.70
N ALA A 108 -5.50 -1.52 -12.99
CA ALA A 108 -6.66 -0.62 -13.03
C ALA A 108 -6.46 0.63 -13.90
N ALA A 109 -5.21 1.03 -14.14
CA ALA A 109 -4.83 2.12 -15.03
C ALA A 109 -5.16 1.76 -16.50
#